data_AF-A0A2J0N0K5-F1
#
_entry.id   AF-A0A2J0N0K5-F1
#
_cell.length_a   1.000
_cell.length_b   1.000
_cell.length_c   1.000
_cell.angle_alpha   90.00
_cell.angle_beta   90.00
_cell.angle_gamma   90.00
#
_symmetry.space_group_name_H-M   'P 1'
#
loop_
_entity.id
_entity.type
_entity.pdbx_description
1 polymer ?
#
loop_
_entity_poly.entity_id
_entity_poly.type
_entity_poly.pdbx_seq_one_letter_code
_entity_poly.pdbx_strand_id
1 'polypeptide(L)'
;MGLMTHAVVGYPSVRDMVQIIKAMTKAGIDFIELQIPFAHPVFEGPTLRCANQDALEGGMTAEQAMHLMYCLARVVDVSLLFMTYFKVVQDYGIKRFFEDAARALVLR
;
A
#
# COMPACT_ATOMS: atom_id res chain seq x y z
N MET A 1 0.73 -9.82 21.47
CA MET A 1 1.82 -9.19 20.68
C MET A 1 1.41 -9.33 19.23
N GLY A 2 1.21 -8.22 18.50
CA GLY A 2 0.77 -8.27 17.11
C GLY A 2 1.94 -8.32 16.13
N LEU A 3 1.79 -9.02 15.02
CA LEU A 3 2.71 -9.08 13.90
C LEU A 3 2.22 -8.17 12.77
N MET A 4 3.08 -7.26 12.34
CA MET A 4 2.84 -6.37 11.22
C MET A 4 3.82 -6.68 10.09
N THR A 5 3.34 -6.65 8.86
CA THR A 5 4.18 -6.71 7.66
C THR A 5 4.08 -5.42 6.85
N HIS A 6 5.07 -5.17 6.01
CA HIS A 6 5.15 -4.00 5.13
C HIS A 6 5.30 -4.44 3.67
N ALA A 7 4.56 -3.82 2.76
CA ALA A 7 4.67 -4.07 1.33
C ALA A 7 4.47 -2.78 0.51
N VAL A 8 5.14 -2.69 -0.63
CA VAL A 8 4.96 -1.59 -1.59
C VAL A 8 3.85 -1.94 -2.57
N VAL A 9 2.90 -1.03 -2.76
CA VAL A 9 1.75 -1.28 -3.63
C VAL A 9 2.20 -1.38 -5.09
N GLY A 10 1.87 -2.50 -5.72
CA GLY A 10 2.22 -2.79 -7.11
C GLY A 10 3.48 -3.64 -7.30
N TYR A 11 4.25 -3.90 -6.24
CA TYR A 11 5.48 -4.70 -6.31
C TYR A 11 5.26 -6.15 -5.85
N PRO A 12 5.87 -7.17 -6.49
CA PRO A 12 6.62 -7.11 -7.75
C PRO A 12 5.72 -6.99 -8.99
N SER A 13 4.45 -7.32 -8.83
CA SER A 13 3.37 -6.97 -9.75
C SER A 13 2.08 -6.86 -8.93
N VAL A 14 1.06 -6.17 -9.45
CA VAL A 14 -0.26 -6.11 -8.78
C VAL A 14 -0.81 -7.51 -8.52
N ARG A 15 -0.66 -8.42 -9.49
CA ARG A 15 -1.15 -9.80 -9.38
C ARG A 15 -0.45 -10.54 -8.24
N ASP A 16 0.87 -10.49 -8.20
CA ASP A 16 1.66 -11.25 -7.23
C ASP A 16 1.52 -10.67 -5.83
N MET A 17 1.50 -9.34 -5.71
CA MET A 17 1.24 -8.65 -4.45
C MET A 17 -0.08 -9.11 -3.82
N VAL A 18 -1.16 -9.19 -4.60
CA VAL A 18 -2.47 -9.66 -4.10
C VAL A 18 -2.40 -11.09 -3.60
N GLN A 19 -1.65 -11.98 -4.26
CA GLN A 19 -1.46 -13.35 -3.79
C GLN A 19 -0.63 -13.41 -2.50
N ILE A 20 0.42 -12.60 -2.41
CA ILE A 20 1.28 -12.48 -1.23
C ILE A 20 0.45 -12.00 -0.03
N ILE A 21 -0.33 -10.93 -0.19
CA ILE A 21 -1.21 -10.39 0.87
C ILE A 21 -2.21 -11.47 1.33
N LYS A 22 -2.85 -12.19 0.40
CA LYS A 22 -3.76 -13.29 0.76
C LYS A 22 -3.06 -14.42 1.52
N ALA A 23 -1.82 -14.74 1.16
CA ALA A 23 -1.02 -15.74 1.87
C ALA A 23 -0.65 -15.24 3.28
N MET A 24 -0.26 -13.98 3.42
CA MET A 24 0.01 -13.32 4.70
C MET A 24 -1.21 -13.34 5.62
N THR A 25 -2.40 -13.00 5.11
CA THR A 25 -3.66 -13.10 5.86
C THR A 25 -3.90 -14.52 6.37
N LYS A 26 -3.72 -15.54 5.52
CA LYS A 26 -3.88 -16.95 5.92
C LYS A 26 -2.86 -17.42 6.96
N ALA A 27 -1.69 -16.78 7.01
CA ALA A 27 -0.64 -17.07 7.98
C ALA A 27 -0.89 -16.44 9.36
N GLY A 28 -1.97 -15.66 9.53
CA GLY A 28 -2.36 -15.07 10.81
C GLY A 28 -1.62 -13.76 11.15
N ILE A 29 -1.25 -12.97 10.14
CA ILE A 29 -0.72 -11.61 10.36
C ILE A 29 -1.84 -10.68 10.86
N ASP A 30 -1.55 -9.86 11.86
CA ASP A 30 -2.53 -8.94 12.45
C ASP A 30 -2.71 -7.67 11.60
N PHE A 31 -1.62 -7.15 11.00
CA PHE A 31 -1.64 -5.91 10.23
C PHE A 31 -0.75 -5.99 8.97
N ILE A 32 -1.20 -5.34 7.90
CA ILE A 32 -0.38 -5.13 6.70
C ILE A 32 -0.33 -3.64 6.41
N GLU A 33 0.87 -3.08 6.51
CA GLU A 33 1.19 -1.72 6.08
C GLU A 33 1.49 -1.71 4.58
N LEU A 34 0.73 -0.91 3.84
CA LEU A 34 0.79 -0.82 2.39
C LEU A 34 1.27 0.58 1.98
N GLN A 35 2.47 0.61 1.40
CA GLN A 35 3.12 1.82 0.96
C GLN A 35 2.70 2.22 -0.45
N ILE A 36 2.18 3.44 -0.60
CA ILE A 36 2.01 4.04 -1.94
C ILE A 36 3.41 4.35 -2.49
N PRO A 37 3.77 3.84 -3.69
CA PRO A 37 5.11 4.02 -4.20
C PRO A 37 5.44 5.50 -4.47
N PHE A 38 6.67 5.90 -4.17
CA PHE A 38 7.14 7.28 -4.26
C PHE A 38 8.56 7.34 -4.86
N ALA A 39 8.80 8.32 -5.75
CA ALA A 39 10.03 8.40 -6.55
C ALA A 39 11.27 8.86 -5.77
N HIS A 40 11.09 9.57 -4.66
CA HIS A 40 12.22 10.11 -3.87
C HIS A 40 12.15 9.72 -2.39
N PRO A 41 12.16 8.41 -2.06
CA PRO A 41 12.06 7.95 -0.67
C PRO A 41 13.42 8.08 0.02
N VAL A 42 13.72 9.29 0.52
CA VAL A 42 15.03 9.66 1.09
C VAL A 42 15.38 8.82 2.33
N PHE A 43 14.39 8.31 3.05
CA PHE A 43 14.57 7.62 4.35
C PHE A 43 14.48 6.10 4.27
N GLU A 44 14.33 5.53 3.07
CA GLU A 44 14.18 4.09 2.90
C GLU A 44 15.49 3.38 2.60
N GLY A 45 15.62 2.13 3.08
CA GLY A 45 16.72 1.24 2.73
C GLY A 45 16.66 0.76 1.26
N PRO A 46 17.76 0.20 0.73
CA PRO A 46 17.87 -0.16 -0.69
C PRO A 46 16.75 -1.08 -1.19
N THR A 47 16.31 -2.05 -0.39
CA THR A 47 15.23 -2.97 -0.73
C THR A 47 13.93 -2.25 -1.05
N LEU A 48 13.51 -1.31 -0.19
CA LEU A 48 12.27 -0.56 -0.41
C LEU A 48 12.42 0.45 -1.54
N ARG A 49 13.59 1.07 -1.70
CA ARG A 49 13.85 1.95 -2.85
C ARG A 49 13.70 1.21 -4.18
N CYS A 50 14.21 -0.01 -4.30
CA CYS A 50 14.03 -0.84 -5.49
C CYS A 50 12.54 -1.19 -5.70
N ALA A 51 11.84 -1.64 -4.66
CA ALA A 51 10.41 -1.97 -4.77
C ALA A 51 9.55 -0.78 -5.20
N ASN A 52 9.85 0.43 -4.71
CA ASN A 52 9.21 1.67 -5.15
C ASN A 52 9.49 1.95 -6.63
N GLN A 53 10.75 1.87 -7.03
CA GLN A 53 11.15 2.10 -8.42
C GLN A 53 10.45 1.14 -9.38
N ASP A 54 10.48 -0.16 -9.08
CA ASP A 54 9.86 -1.20 -9.90
C ASP A 54 8.34 -1.01 -10.02
N ALA A 55 7.67 -0.63 -8.91
CA ALA A 55 6.24 -0.33 -8.94
C ALA A 55 5.92 0.89 -9.82
N LEU A 56 6.74 1.94 -9.75
CA LEU A 56 6.58 3.16 -10.57
C LEU A 56 6.87 2.89 -12.05
N GLU A 57 7.91 2.12 -12.37
CA GLU A 57 8.23 1.70 -13.73
C GLU A 57 7.13 0.80 -14.32
N GLY A 58 6.48 0.00 -13.48
CA GLY A 58 5.26 -0.75 -13.81
C GLY A 58 4.01 0.12 -14.01
N GLY A 59 4.13 1.44 -13.87
CA GLY A 59 3.07 2.42 -14.13
C GLY A 59 2.15 2.68 -12.94
N MET A 60 2.50 2.25 -11.72
CA MET A 60 1.66 2.47 -10.53
C MET A 60 1.53 3.96 -10.20
N THR A 61 0.30 4.43 -10.03
CA THR A 61 0.00 5.79 -9.52
C THR A 61 -0.61 5.77 -8.12
N ALA A 62 -0.63 6.92 -7.44
CA ALA A 62 -1.28 7.04 -6.14
C ALA A 62 -2.80 6.74 -6.21
N GLU A 63 -3.49 7.15 -7.28
CA GLU A 63 -4.90 6.80 -7.54
C GLU A 63 -5.11 5.30 -7.71
N GLN A 64 -4.24 4.65 -8.49
CA GLN A 64 -4.31 3.20 -8.68
C GLN A 64 -4.03 2.46 -7.37
N ALA A 65 -3.05 2.92 -6.60
CA ALA A 65 -2.74 2.35 -5.30
C ALA A 65 -3.92 2.49 -4.33
N MET A 66 -4.52 3.68 -4.23
CA MET A 66 -5.72 3.94 -3.44
C MET A 66 -6.88 3.01 -3.84
N HIS A 67 -7.13 2.86 -5.14
CA HIS A 67 -8.17 1.98 -5.66
C HIS A 67 -7.89 0.49 -5.36
N LEU A 68 -6.65 0.04 -5.53
CA LEU A 68 -6.26 -1.34 -5.22
C LEU A 68 -6.41 -1.64 -3.73
N MET A 69 -6.04 -0.71 -2.86
CA MET A 69 -6.21 -0.84 -1.41
C MET A 69 -7.69 -0.90 -1.02
N TYR A 70 -8.54 -0.07 -1.62
CA TYR A 70 -10.00 -0.15 -1.47
C TYR A 70 -10.56 -1.53 -1.85
N CYS A 71 -10.10 -2.10 -2.96
CA CYS A 71 -10.50 -3.43 -3.40
C CYS A 71 -9.99 -4.53 -2.48
N LEU A 72 -8.73 -4.45 -2.04
CA LEU A 72 -8.10 -5.40 -1.15
C LEU A 72 -8.81 -5.48 0.21
N ALA A 73 -9.13 -4.34 0.82
CA ALA A 73 -9.85 -4.26 2.10
C ALA A 73 -11.21 -4.98 2.11
N ARG A 74 -11.77 -5.30 0.95
CA ARG A 74 -13.05 -6.04 0.80
C ARG A 74 -12.88 -7.54 0.64
N VAL A 75 -11.66 -8.01 0.33
CA VAL A 75 -11.40 -9.42 -0.01
C VAL A 75 -10.39 -10.09 0.92
N VAL A 76 -9.77 -9.35 1.84
CA VAL A 76 -8.91 -9.90 2.89
C VAL A 76 -9.47 -9.57 4.27
N ASP A 77 -9.24 -10.47 5.22
CA ASP A 77 -9.67 -10.35 6.60
C ASP A 77 -8.47 -10.04 7.50
N VAL A 78 -7.77 -8.96 7.18
CA VAL A 78 -6.64 -8.41 7.94
C VAL A 78 -6.70 -6.89 7.89
N SER A 79 -6.27 -6.23 8.97
CA SER A 79 -6.25 -4.77 9.04
C SER A 79 -5.17 -4.21 8.13
N LEU A 80 -5.59 -3.36 7.18
CA LEU A 80 -4.70 -2.67 6.26
C LEU A 80 -4.40 -1.25 6.75
N LEU A 81 -3.14 -0.84 6.68
CA LEU A 81 -2.68 0.50 7.02
C LEU A 81 -2.09 1.18 5.78
N PHE A 82 -2.37 2.47 5.60
CA PHE A 82 -1.71 3.27 4.56
C PHE A 82 -0.37 3.78 5.07
N MET A 83 0.67 3.59 4.28
CA MET A 83 1.96 4.26 4.44
C MET A 83 2.22 5.11 3.20
N THR A 84 2.59 6.36 3.38
CA THR A 84 2.95 7.25 2.28
C THR A 84 3.77 8.43 2.75
N TYR A 85 4.38 9.14 1.80
CA TYR A 85 5.06 10.41 2.05
C TYR A 85 4.08 11.57 1.91
N PHE A 86 4.27 12.62 2.71
CA PHE A 86 3.43 13.82 2.67
C PHE A 86 3.33 14.43 1.26
N LYS A 87 4.42 14.40 0.47
CA LYS A 87 4.41 14.88 -0.91
C LYS A 87 3.39 14.16 -1.79
N VAL A 88 3.19 12.86 -1.62
CA VAL A 88 2.16 12.09 -2.34
C VAL A 88 0.77 12.59 -1.95
N VAL A 89 0.52 12.81 -0.66
CA VAL A 89 -0.75 13.36 -0.16
C VAL A 89 -1.01 14.75 -0.71
N GLN A 90 0.03 15.59 -0.79
CA GLN A 90 -0.06 16.92 -1.36
C GLN A 90 -0.37 16.89 -2.86
N ASP A 91 0.35 16.07 -3.64
CA ASP A 91 0.18 15.96 -5.10
C ASP A 91 -1.18 15.32 -5.48
N TYR A 92 -1.69 14.39 -4.66
CA TYR A 92 -3.04 13.81 -4.80
C TYR A 92 -4.16 14.82 -4.51
N GLY A 93 -3.85 15.83 -3.68
CA GLY A 93 -4.80 16.76 -3.08
C GLY A 93 -5.23 16.29 -1.69
N ILE A 94 -4.80 17.01 -0.66
CA ILE A 94 -4.95 16.63 0.76
C ILE A 94 -6.38 16.22 1.12
N LYS A 95 -7.37 17.07 0.81
CA LYS A 95 -8.77 16.79 1.13
C LYS A 95 -9.28 15.52 0.43
N ARG A 96 -9.02 15.42 -0.88
CA ARG A 96 -9.41 14.27 -1.70
C ARG A 96 -8.77 12.98 -1.19
N PHE A 97 -7.48 13.04 -0.82
CA PHE A 97 -6.75 11.91 -0.29
C PHE A 97 -7.41 11.34 0.98
N PHE A 98 -7.71 12.19 1.95
CA PHE A 98 -8.34 11.73 3.20
C PHE A 98 -9.79 11.25 2.99
N GLU A 99 -10.55 11.86 2.08
CA GLU A 99 -11.89 11.37 1.72
C GLU A 99 -11.84 9.99 1.04
N ASP A 100 -10.90 9.78 0.11
CA ASP A 100 -10.70 8.49 -0.55
C ASP A 100 -10.16 7.43 0.42
N ALA A 101 -9.19 7.79 1.27
CA ALA A 101 -8.62 6.92 2.29
C ALA A 101 -9.68 6.49 3.32
N ALA A 102 -10.55 7.39 3.77
CA ALA A 102 -11.65 7.06 4.68
C ALA A 102 -12.68 6.12 4.04
N ARG A 103 -12.86 6.16 2.71
CA ARG A 103 -13.69 5.20 1.97
C ARG A 103 -13.00 3.85 1.80
N ALA A 104 -11.67 3.83 1.67
CA ALA A 104 -10.86 2.64 1.46
C ALA A 104 -10.57 1.86 2.74
N LEU A 105 -10.25 2.57 3.84
CA LEU A 105 -10.01 1.99 5.14
C LEU A 105 -11.28 2.02 5.98
N VAL A 106 -11.96 0.87 6.04
CA VAL A 106 -12.72 0.54 7.24
C VAL A 106 -11.75 -0.20 8.13
N LEU A 107 -11.10 0.50 9.07
CA LEU A 107 -10.44 -0.17 10.19
C LEU A 107 -11.54 -0.95 10.91
N ARG A 108 -11.45 -2.29 10.87
CA ARG A 108 -12.37 -3.20 11.55
C ARG A 108 -11.80 -3.59 12.91
#